data_AF-A0A1V4QK95-F1
#
_entry.id   AF-A0A1V4QK95-F1
#
_cell.length_a   1.000
_cell.length_b   1.000
_cell.length_c   1.000
_cell.angle_alpha   90.00
_cell.angle_beta   90.00
_cell.angle_gamma   90.00
#
_symmetry.space_group_name_H-M   'P 1'
#
loop_
_entity.id
_entity.type
_entity.pdbx_description
1 polymer ?
#
loop_
_entity_poly.entity_id
_entity_poly.type
_entity_poly.pdbx_seq_one_letter_code
_entity_poly.pdbx_strand_id
1 'polypeptide(L)'
;MFHNDKGFTLVEILVAALILFATLAVSTLIFHTAARTEDRIAAQAALSTALPNIMELIKNNIMAEQQGGQGQYSNTISYHWRITSREASKNVTSAYDEITGKTVLGNFQLQLNTIRVRLRYQRQAISREISHEYKELSWQREASTGPR
;
A
#
# COMPACT_ATOMS: atom_id res chain seq x y z
N MET A 1 -65.52 -17.70 -31.50
CA MET A 1 -64.09 -17.40 -31.45
C MET A 1 -63.96 -15.88 -31.34
N PHE A 2 -64.04 -15.32 -30.14
CA PHE A 2 -63.97 -13.87 -29.94
C PHE A 2 -62.53 -13.50 -29.65
N HIS A 3 -61.79 -13.08 -30.67
CA HIS A 3 -60.53 -12.36 -30.49
C HIS A 3 -60.87 -10.96 -29.99
N ASN A 4 -60.45 -10.65 -28.78
CA ASN A 4 -60.62 -9.35 -28.16
C ASN A 4 -59.45 -8.46 -28.60
N ASP A 5 -59.54 -7.90 -29.81
CA ASP A 5 -58.57 -6.95 -30.37
C ASP A 5 -58.75 -5.55 -29.76
N LYS A 6 -58.56 -5.45 -28.43
CA LYS A 6 -58.44 -4.15 -27.78
C LYS A 6 -57.01 -3.66 -28.01
N GLY A 7 -56.85 -2.69 -28.90
CA GLY A 7 -55.58 -1.99 -29.09
C GLY A 7 -55.07 -1.39 -27.77
N PHE A 8 -53.75 -1.28 -27.63
CA PHE A 8 -53.12 -0.70 -26.46
C PHE A 8 -53.63 0.72 -26.20
N THR A 9 -53.99 1.00 -24.94
CA THR A 9 -54.36 2.35 -24.56
C THR A 9 -53.11 3.23 -24.52
N LEU A 10 -53.25 4.52 -24.84
CA LEU A 10 -52.15 5.49 -24.79
C LEU A 10 -51.50 5.55 -23.39
N VAL A 11 -52.32 5.40 -22.34
CA VAL A 11 -51.85 5.37 -20.95
C VAL A 11 -50.95 4.15 -20.69
N GLU A 12 -51.31 2.97 -21.23
CA GLU A 12 -50.53 1.74 -21.04
C GLU A 12 -49.15 1.82 -21.70
N ILE A 13 -49.07 2.39 -22.91
CA ILE A 13 -47.80 2.63 -23.59
C ILE A 13 -46.93 3.62 -22.79
N LEU A 14 -47.55 4.68 -22.25
CA LEU A 14 -46.84 5.68 -21.45
C LEU A 14 -46.30 5.08 -20.14
N VAL A 15 -47.09 4.25 -19.46
CA VAL A 15 -46.66 3.54 -18.25
C VAL A 15 -45.54 2.55 -18.58
N ALA A 16 -45.66 1.77 -19.66
CA ALA A 16 -44.62 0.84 -20.09
C ALA A 16 -43.31 1.56 -20.43
N ALA A 17 -43.38 2.68 -21.16
CA ALA A 17 -42.22 3.51 -21.47
C ALA A 17 -41.59 4.10 -20.20
N LEU A 18 -42.40 4.59 -19.26
CA LEU A 18 -41.92 5.11 -17.98
C LEU A 18 -41.15 4.04 -17.19
N ILE A 19 -41.70 2.83 -17.10
CA ILE A 19 -41.06 1.70 -16.42
C ILE A 19 -39.74 1.33 -17.14
N LEU A 20 -39.74 1.28 -18.47
CA LEU A 20 -38.55 1.00 -19.26
C LEU A 20 -37.44 2.05 -19.03
N PHE A 21 -37.77 3.34 -19.06
CA PHE A 21 -36.78 4.39 -18.82
C PHE A 21 -36.27 4.38 -17.37
N ALA A 22 -37.16 4.14 -16.39
CA ALA A 22 -36.75 4.02 -14.99
C ALA A 22 -35.78 2.85 -14.78
N THR A 23 -36.07 1.68 -15.35
CA THR A 23 -35.20 0.51 -15.26
C THR A 23 -33.86 0.74 -15.97
N LEU A 24 -33.85 1.33 -17.16
CA LEU A 24 -32.61 1.68 -17.87
C LEU A 24 -31.76 2.69 -17.09
N ALA A 25 -32.39 3.71 -16.48
CA ALA A 25 -31.68 4.69 -15.67
C ALA A 25 -31.01 4.03 -14.45
N VAL A 26 -31.73 3.16 -13.74
CA VAL A 26 -31.21 2.41 -12.59
C VAL A 26 -30.08 1.47 -13.01
N SER A 27 -30.25 0.70 -14.08
CA SER A 27 -29.22 -0.19 -14.61
C SER A 27 -27.95 0.56 -15.01
N THR A 28 -28.11 1.73 -15.66
CA THR A 28 -26.98 2.58 -16.06
C THR A 28 -26.22 3.10 -14.83
N LEU A 29 -26.93 3.52 -13.78
CA LEU A 29 -26.31 3.95 -12.54
C LEU A 29 -25.53 2.81 -11.87
N ILE A 30 -26.12 1.61 -11.78
CA ILE A 30 -25.48 0.41 -11.23
C ILE A 30 -24.22 0.05 -12.02
N PHE A 31 -24.30 0.10 -13.36
CA PHE A 31 -23.14 -0.19 -14.20
C PHE A 31 -21.99 0.79 -13.96
N HIS A 32 -22.29 2.09 -13.93
CA HIS A 32 -21.26 3.10 -13.68
C HIS A 32 -20.65 3.00 -12.28
N THR A 33 -21.44 2.69 -11.26
CA THR A 33 -20.92 2.50 -9.90
C THR A 33 -20.07 1.24 -9.81
N ALA A 34 -20.47 0.15 -10.46
CA ALA A 34 -19.69 -1.08 -10.53
C ALA A 34 -18.33 -0.86 -11.21
N ALA A 35 -18.31 -0.25 -12.39
CA ALA A 35 -17.08 0.03 -13.13
C ALA A 35 -16.09 0.90 -12.31
N ARG A 36 -16.58 1.97 -11.68
CA ARG A 36 -15.73 2.81 -10.80
C ARG A 36 -15.22 2.08 -9.57
N THR A 37 -16.01 1.14 -9.04
CA THR A 37 -15.62 0.36 -7.87
C THR A 37 -14.56 -0.67 -8.23
N GLU A 38 -14.68 -1.31 -9.39
CA GLU A 38 -13.68 -2.24 -9.92
C GLU A 38 -12.30 -1.58 -10.02
N ASP A 39 -12.22 -0.38 -10.63
CA ASP A 39 -10.95 0.33 -10.75
C ASP A 39 -10.33 0.68 -9.38
N ARG A 40 -11.18 1.06 -8.41
CA ARG A 40 -10.73 1.37 -7.04
C ARG A 40 -10.20 0.13 -6.32
N ILE A 41 -10.84 -1.02 -6.53
CA ILE A 41 -10.41 -2.31 -5.99
C ILE A 41 -9.09 -2.71 -6.65
N ALA A 42 -8.97 -2.59 -7.98
CA ALA A 42 -7.75 -2.89 -8.70
C ALA A 42 -6.57 -2.03 -8.23
N ALA A 43 -6.78 -0.72 -8.04
CA ALA A 43 -5.76 0.18 -7.49
C ALA A 43 -5.35 -0.21 -6.07
N GLN A 44 -6.32 -0.53 -5.21
CA GLN A 44 -6.04 -0.95 -3.83
C GLN A 44 -5.28 -2.28 -3.79
N ALA A 45 -5.70 -3.26 -4.58
CA ALA A 45 -5.04 -4.56 -4.70
C ALA A 45 -3.60 -4.39 -5.18
N ALA A 46 -3.39 -3.61 -6.25
CA ALA A 46 -2.06 -3.34 -6.79
C ALA A 46 -1.13 -2.73 -5.74
N LEU A 47 -1.60 -1.72 -5.00
CA LEU A 47 -0.85 -1.09 -3.92
C LEU A 47 -0.53 -2.07 -2.77
N SER A 48 -1.52 -2.85 -2.33
CA SER A 48 -1.33 -3.86 -1.28
C SER A 48 -0.35 -4.96 -1.67
N THR A 49 -0.35 -5.39 -2.94
CA THR A 49 0.61 -6.39 -3.45
C THR A 49 2.03 -5.83 -3.63
N ALA A 50 2.16 -4.53 -3.95
CA ALA A 50 3.46 -3.89 -4.14
C ALA A 50 4.15 -3.53 -2.80
N LEU A 51 3.36 -3.29 -1.75
CA LEU A 51 3.87 -2.80 -0.46
C LEU A 51 4.97 -3.69 0.15
N PRO A 52 4.82 -5.03 0.27
CA PRO A 52 5.88 -5.88 0.84
C PRO A 52 7.21 -5.79 0.07
N ASN A 53 7.15 -5.78 -1.27
CA ASN A 53 8.33 -5.69 -2.11
C ASN A 53 9.00 -4.30 -1.98
N ILE A 54 8.21 -3.23 -1.90
CA ILE A 54 8.72 -1.88 -1.64
C ILE A 54 9.37 -1.81 -0.25
N MET A 55 8.81 -2.48 0.76
CA MET A 55 9.40 -2.54 2.10
C MET A 55 10.77 -3.24 2.08
N GLU A 56 10.94 -4.33 1.32
CA GLU A 56 12.26 -4.96 1.14
C GLU A 56 13.27 -4.01 0.46
N LEU A 57 12.85 -3.29 -0.58
CA LEU A 57 13.71 -2.30 -1.23
C LEU A 57 14.13 -1.18 -0.26
N ILE A 58 13.19 -0.71 0.57
CA ILE A 58 13.47 0.29 1.60
C ILE A 58 14.44 -0.26 2.65
N LYS A 59 14.26 -1.50 3.09
CA LYS A 59 15.17 -2.15 4.03
C LYS A 59 16.62 -2.13 3.53
N ASN A 60 16.83 -2.48 2.25
CA ASN A 60 18.16 -2.44 1.64
C ASN A 60 18.75 -1.02 1.64
N ASN A 61 17.93 0.01 1.39
CA ASN A 61 18.37 1.40 1.44
C ASN A 61 18.70 1.88 2.87
N ILE A 62 17.95 1.41 3.88
CA ILE A 62 18.21 1.72 5.29
C ILE A 62 19.52 1.07 5.75
N MET A 63 19.80 -0.15 5.30
CA MET A 63 21.10 -0.80 5.53
C MET A 63 22.25 -0.04 4.87
N ALA A 64 21.99 0.67 3.76
CA ALA A 64 22.90 1.62 3.13
C ALA A 64 22.88 3.03 3.76
N GLU A 65 22.33 3.16 4.98
CA GLU A 65 22.27 4.39 5.78
C GLU A 65 21.42 5.53 5.20
N GLN A 66 20.58 5.26 4.21
CA GLN A 66 19.67 6.27 3.68
C GLN A 66 18.53 6.57 4.66
N GLN A 67 18.17 7.84 4.79
CA GLN A 67 17.10 8.31 5.70
C GLN A 67 15.76 8.52 4.99
N GLY A 68 15.74 8.39 3.68
CA GLY A 68 14.55 8.55 2.86
C GLY A 68 14.89 8.39 1.39
N GLY A 69 13.85 8.30 0.57
CA GLY A 69 14.02 8.15 -0.85
C GLY A 69 12.70 8.08 -1.57
N GLN A 70 12.78 8.08 -2.88
CA GLN A 70 11.65 7.88 -3.76
C GLN A 70 12.03 6.89 -4.85
N GLY A 71 11.04 6.22 -5.40
CA GLY A 71 11.25 5.27 -6.46
C GLY A 71 9.98 4.96 -7.21
N GLN A 72 10.16 4.22 -8.29
CA GLN A 72 9.06 3.73 -9.10
C GLN A 72 9.13 2.21 -9.11
N TYR A 73 8.08 1.57 -8.60
CA TYR A 73 7.99 0.11 -8.55
C TYR A 73 7.47 -0.44 -9.88
N SER A 74 6.58 0.31 -10.55
CA SER A 74 6.03 -0.02 -11.87
C SER A 74 5.59 1.25 -12.59
N ASN A 75 5.22 1.16 -13.86
CA ASN A 75 4.75 2.31 -14.65
C ASN A 75 3.54 3.03 -14.00
N THR A 76 2.79 2.35 -13.13
CA THR A 76 1.61 2.88 -12.45
C THR A 76 1.81 3.14 -10.96
N ILE A 77 2.90 2.68 -10.33
CA ILE A 77 3.11 2.79 -8.87
C ILE A 77 4.43 3.49 -8.59
N SER A 78 4.34 4.68 -8.00
CA SER A 78 5.46 5.42 -7.43
C SER A 78 5.38 5.41 -5.92
N TYR A 79 6.52 5.45 -5.23
CA TYR A 79 6.57 5.52 -3.78
C TYR A 79 7.58 6.57 -3.30
N HIS A 80 7.30 7.12 -2.13
CA HIS A 80 8.20 8.00 -1.39
C HIS A 80 8.21 7.55 0.07
N TRP A 81 9.39 7.47 0.67
CA TRP A 81 9.54 7.02 2.04
C TRP A 81 10.53 7.89 2.81
N ARG A 82 10.35 7.92 4.12
CA ARG A 82 11.25 8.60 5.06
C ARG A 82 11.26 7.90 6.40
N ILE A 83 12.41 7.92 7.06
CA ILE A 83 12.52 7.58 8.48
C ILE A 83 11.96 8.75 9.29
N THR A 84 11.06 8.45 10.22
CA THR A 84 10.46 9.45 11.12
C THR A 84 11.09 9.42 12.50
N SER A 85 11.52 8.26 12.96
CA SER A 85 12.23 8.07 14.24
C SER A 85 13.27 6.96 14.09
N ARG A 86 14.40 7.12 14.80
CA ARG A 86 15.44 6.09 14.95
C ARG A 86 15.76 5.96 16.43
N GLU A 87 15.45 4.81 16.99
CA GLU A 87 15.78 4.47 18.37
C GLU A 87 16.95 3.48 18.34
N ALA A 88 18.05 3.81 19.00
CA ALA A 88 19.21 2.93 19.10
C ALA A 88 19.22 2.23 20.45
N SER A 89 19.50 0.93 20.45
CA SER A 89 19.83 0.18 21.66
C SER A 89 21.21 0.59 22.16
N LYS A 90 21.41 0.48 23.48
CA LYS A 90 22.77 0.38 24.06
C LYS A 90 23.48 -0.86 23.46
N ASN A 91 24.81 -0.84 23.40
CA ASN A 91 25.63 -1.92 22.84
C ASN A 91 25.11 -3.29 23.32
N VAL A 92 24.80 -4.17 22.36
CA VAL A 92 24.23 -5.48 22.66
C VAL A 92 25.37 -6.42 23.03
N THR A 93 25.25 -7.14 24.14
CA THR A 93 26.22 -8.15 24.56
C THR A 93 26.34 -9.24 23.49
N SER A 94 27.53 -9.43 22.91
CA SER A 94 27.71 -10.38 21.80
C SER A 94 28.11 -11.78 22.24
N ALA A 95 28.74 -11.94 23.40
CA ALA A 95 29.27 -13.25 23.81
C ALA A 95 29.48 -13.34 25.32
N TYR A 96 29.36 -14.57 25.84
CA TYR A 96 29.84 -14.95 27.16
C TYR A 96 31.24 -15.54 26.98
N ASP A 97 32.25 -14.94 27.60
CA ASP A 97 33.60 -15.48 27.61
C ASP A 97 33.73 -16.46 28.78
N GLU A 98 33.77 -17.76 28.47
CA GLU A 98 33.88 -18.85 29.43
C GLU A 98 35.20 -18.84 30.20
N ILE A 99 36.25 -18.21 29.66
CA ILE A 99 37.58 -18.14 30.27
C ILE A 99 37.63 -17.03 31.32
N THR A 100 37.05 -15.87 31.01
CA THR A 100 37.04 -14.72 31.93
C THR A 100 35.79 -14.64 32.81
N GLY A 101 34.77 -15.46 32.52
CA GLY A 101 33.46 -15.44 33.18
C GLY A 101 32.68 -14.15 32.94
N LYS A 102 33.13 -13.30 32.00
CA LYS A 102 32.56 -11.98 31.72
C LYS A 102 31.79 -11.98 30.42
N THR A 103 30.74 -11.18 30.40
CA THR A 103 30.03 -10.85 29.17
C THR A 103 30.83 -9.84 28.36
N VAL A 104 31.21 -10.22 27.15
CA VAL A 104 31.86 -9.34 26.19
C VAL A 104 30.77 -8.57 25.44
N LEU A 105 30.83 -7.25 25.52
CA LEU A 105 29.94 -6.37 24.76
C LEU A 105 30.23 -6.53 23.26
N GLY A 106 29.18 -6.69 22.48
CA GLY A 106 29.27 -6.75 21.03
C GLY A 106 29.53 -5.40 20.42
N ASN A 107 30.21 -5.42 19.28
CA ASN A 107 30.43 -4.27 18.40
C ASN A 107 29.23 -4.03 17.47
N PHE A 108 28.01 -4.33 17.90
CA PHE A 108 26.82 -4.06 17.09
C PHE A 108 25.76 -3.30 17.88
N GLN A 109 25.11 -2.36 17.20
CA GLN A 109 24.01 -1.57 17.71
C GLN A 109 22.74 -1.94 16.95
N LEU A 110 21.69 -2.29 17.69
CA LEU A 110 20.35 -2.44 17.14
C LEU A 110 19.71 -1.07 16.99
N GLN A 111 19.08 -0.82 15.85
CA GLN A 111 18.34 0.39 15.55
C GLN A 111 16.91 0.00 15.16
N LEU A 112 15.94 0.60 15.83
CA LEU A 112 14.53 0.52 15.48
C LEU A 112 14.18 1.78 14.68
N ASN A 113 13.95 1.62 13.39
CA ASN A 113 13.58 2.71 12.48
C ASN A 113 12.07 2.71 12.28
N THR A 114 11.40 3.81 12.59
CA THR A 114 10.00 4.02 12.20
C THR A 114 10.00 4.67 10.82
N ILE A 115 9.31 4.05 9.86
CA ILE A 115 9.35 4.41 8.45
C ILE A 115 7.94 4.74 8.00
N ARG A 116 7.78 5.90 7.36
CA ARG A 116 6.54 6.28 6.70
C ARG A 116 6.71 6.19 5.20
N VAL A 117 5.90 5.36 4.56
CA VAL A 117 5.87 5.14 3.11
C VAL A 117 4.57 5.68 2.55
N ARG A 118 4.67 6.47 1.49
CA ARG A 118 3.54 6.93 0.69
C ARG A 118 3.63 6.28 -0.68
N LEU A 119 2.59 5.59 -1.09
CA LEU A 119 2.50 4.97 -2.40
C LEU A 119 1.41 5.67 -3.19
N ARG A 120 1.71 6.04 -4.43
CA ARG A 120 0.78 6.64 -5.37
C ARG A 120 0.58 5.68 -6.54
N TYR A 121 -0.66 5.25 -6.72
CA TYR A 121 -1.13 4.56 -7.92
C TYR A 121 -1.70 5.60 -8.89
N GLN A 122 -1.23 5.59 -10.14
CA GLN A 122 -1.76 6.44 -11.19
C GLN A 122 -1.96 5.62 -12.46
N ARG A 123 -3.22 5.53 -12.92
CA ARG A 123 -3.59 4.96 -14.21
C ARG A 123 -4.71 5.78 -14.82
N GLN A 124 -4.45 6.38 -15.98
CA GLN A 124 -5.39 7.26 -16.68
C GLN A 124 -5.93 8.36 -15.75
N ALA A 125 -7.25 8.38 -15.50
CA ALA A 125 -7.93 9.39 -14.67
C ALA A 125 -7.95 9.04 -13.17
N ILE A 126 -7.39 7.89 -12.76
CA ILE A 126 -7.49 7.39 -11.39
C ILE A 126 -6.14 7.55 -10.71
N SER A 127 -6.14 8.40 -9.68
CA SER A 127 -5.04 8.55 -8.74
C SER A 127 -5.50 8.10 -7.36
N ARG A 128 -4.74 7.23 -6.73
CA ARG A 128 -4.95 6.83 -5.34
C ARG A 128 -3.63 6.88 -4.60
N GLU A 129 -3.65 7.49 -3.43
CA GLU A 129 -2.50 7.54 -2.53
C GLU A 129 -2.83 6.79 -1.25
N ILE A 130 -1.90 5.95 -0.80
CA ILE A 130 -1.95 5.32 0.51
C ILE A 130 -0.69 5.69 1.30
N SER A 131 -0.86 5.93 2.59
CA SER A 131 0.25 6.09 3.52
C SER A 131 0.26 4.91 4.48
N HIS A 132 1.42 4.30 4.65
CA HIS A 132 1.65 3.22 5.59
C HIS A 132 2.84 3.55 6.49
N GLU A 133 2.75 3.17 7.75
CA GLU A 133 3.82 3.34 8.73
C GLU A 133 4.15 1.99 9.33
N TYR A 134 5.44 1.65 9.33
CA TYR A 134 5.93 0.40 9.92
C TYR A 134 7.25 0.64 10.64
N LYS A 135 7.62 -0.31 11.50
CA LYS A 135 8.89 -0.30 12.22
C LYS A 135 9.79 -1.39 11.66
N GLU A 136 11.00 -1.01 11.26
CA GLU A 136 12.03 -1.95 10.79
C GLU A 136 13.17 -2.00 11.80
N LEU A 137 13.59 -3.22 12.15
CA LEU A 137 14.78 -3.45 12.96
C LEU A 137 15.98 -3.62 12.02
N SER A 138 17.01 -2.80 12.21
CA SER A 138 18.29 -2.91 11.52
C SER A 138 19.43 -3.02 12.53
N TRP A 139 20.52 -3.67 12.17
CA TRP A 139 21.74 -3.67 12.96
C TRP A 139 22.86 -2.96 12.20
N GLN A 140 23.68 -2.21 12.94
CA GLN A 140 24.91 -1.63 12.41
C GLN A 140 26.10 -2.18 13.20
N ARG A 141 27.19 -2.51 12.50
CA ARG A 141 28.46 -2.83 13.15
C ARG A 141 29.17 -1.52 13.48
N GLU A 142 29.56 -1.35 14.73
CA GLU A 142 30.44 -0.28 15.15
C GLU A 142 31.79 -0.50 14.45
N ALA A 143 32.23 0.49 13.66
CA ALA A 143 33.53 0.45 13.01
C ALA A 143 34.59 0.31 14.10
N SER A 144 35.40 -0.76 14.02
CA SER A 144 36.49 -1.01 14.96
C SER A 144 37.43 0.19 14.97
N THR A 145 37.29 1.06 15.96
CA THR A 145 38.34 1.99 16.34
C THR A 145 39.50 1.13 16.82
N GLY A 146 40.48 0.91 15.94
CA GLY A 146 41.69 0.17 16.25
C GLY A 146 42.38 0.75 17.49
N PRO A 147 43.13 -0.07 18.24
CA PRO A 147 43.80 0.38 19.46
C PRO A 147 44.79 1.51 19.11
N ARG A 148 44.64 2.64 19.81
CA ARG A 148 45.68 3.67 19.95
C ARG A 148 46.73 3.21 20.93
#